data_AF-A0A2N5DWE3-F1
#
_entry.id   AF-A0A2N5DWE3-F1
#
_cell.length_a   1.000
_cell.length_b   1.000
_cell.length_c   1.000
_cell.angle_alpha   90.00
_cell.angle_beta   90.00
_cell.angle_gamma   90.00
#
_symmetry.space_group_name_H-M   'P 1'
#
loop_
_entity.id
_entity.type
_entity.pdbx_description
1 polymer ?
#
loop_
_entity_poly.entity_id
_entity_poly.type
_entity_poly.pdbx_seq_one_letter_code
_entity_poly.pdbx_strand_id
1 'polypeptide(L)' 'MSLEIEKKSEAPGDYRYAATCRETGYAFEVTGKGATATEADADLRKNIREMAQRLDELMQMSKVSA' A
#
# COMPACT_ATOMS: atom_id res chain seq x y z
N MET A 1 -5.85 0.13 -12.86
CA MET A 1 -5.33 -0.37 -11.57
C MET A 1 -5.87 -1.75 -11.28
N SER A 2 -5.00 -2.76 -11.19
CA SER A 2 -5.34 -4.04 -10.58
C SER A 2 -4.76 -4.05 -9.17
N LEU A 3 -5.63 -4.15 -8.17
CA LEU A 3 -5.24 -4.19 -6.76
C LEU A 3 -5.39 -5.62 -6.27
N GLU A 4 -4.27 -6.28 -6.01
CA GLU A 4 -4.26 -7.63 -5.44
C GLU A 4 -3.91 -7.53 -3.95
N ILE A 5 -4.82 -7.98 -3.09
CA ILE A 5 -4.62 -7.93 -1.64
C ILE A 5 -4.41 -9.36 -1.14
N GLU A 6 -3.19 -9.65 -0.71
CA GLU A 6 -2.84 -10.90 -0.04
C GLU A 6 -2.91 -10.69 1.49
N LYS A 7 -3.77 -11.45 2.15
CA LYS A 7 -3.89 -11.43 3.62
C LYS A 7 -3.14 -12.63 4.19
N LYS A 8 -2.03 -12.39 4.88
CA LYS A 8 -1.23 -13.42 5.56
C LYS A 8 -1.26 -13.18 7.07
N SER A 9 -1.85 -14.11 7.81
CA SER A 9 -1.70 -14.18 9.26
C SER A 9 -0.49 -15.04 9.57
N GLU A 10 0.63 -14.43 9.98
CA GLU A 10 1.87 -15.16 10.30
C GLU A 10 1.78 -15.84 11.67
N ALA A 11 1.07 -15.24 12.63
CA ALA A 11 0.82 -15.82 13.94
C ALA A 11 -0.49 -15.27 14.57
N PRO A 12 -1.07 -15.96 15.58
CA PRO A 12 -2.15 -15.38 16.37
C PRO A 12 -1.64 -14.12 17.09
N GLY A 13 -2.16 -12.96 16.71
CA GLY A 13 -1.68 -11.66 17.19
C GLY A 13 -0.65 -11.00 16.28
N ASP A 14 -0.36 -11.55 15.10
CA ASP A 14 0.55 -10.96 14.11
C ASP A 14 -0.09 -11.06 12.72
N TYR A 15 -0.84 -10.02 12.38
CA TYR A 15 -1.55 -9.89 11.11
C TYR A 15 -0.72 -9.07 10.14
N ARG A 16 -0.47 -9.62 8.96
CA ARG A 16 0.23 -8.95 7.88
C ARG A 16 -0.61 -8.94 6.62
N TYR A 17 -0.97 -7.75 6.16
CA TYR A 17 -1.65 -7.59 4.88
C TYR A 17 -0.68 -6.99 3.88
N ALA A 18 -0.64 -7.56 2.69
CA ALA A 18 0.12 -7.05 1.57
C ALA A 18 -0.85 -6.67 0.45
N ALA A 19 -0.83 -5.41 0.03
CA ALA A 19 -1.53 -4.95 -1.16
C ALA A 19 -0.50 -4.66 -2.25
N THR A 20 -0.58 -5.38 -3.35
CA THR A 20 0.20 -5.10 -4.55
C THR A 20 -0.68 -4.29 -5.49
N CYS A 21 -0.30 -3.04 -5.73
CA CYS A 21 -0.94 -2.21 -6.74
C CYS A 21 -0.10 -2.26 -8.02
N ARG A 22 -0.66 -2.80 -9.10
CA ARG A 22 -0.04 -2.80 -10.42
C ARG A 22 -0.77 -1.81 -11.32
N GLU A 23 -0.01 -0.87 -11.87
CA GLU A 23 -0.42 0.07 -12.89
C GLU A 23 0.54 -0.01 -14.08
N THR A 24 0.08 0.40 -15.27
CA THR A 24 0.82 0.30 -16.53
C THR A 24 2.12 1.10 -16.48
N GLY A 25 3.20 0.43 -16.08
CA GLY A 25 4.56 0.98 -15.97
C GLY A 25 5.18 0.93 -14.57
N TYR A 26 4.39 0.66 -13.52
CA TYR A 26 4.90 0.57 -12.15
C TYR A 26 4.07 -0.38 -11.27
N ALA A 27 4.76 -1.04 -10.34
CA ALA A 27 4.14 -1.88 -9.31
C ALA A 27 4.67 -1.45 -7.95
N PHE A 28 3.78 -1.26 -7.00
CA PHE A 28 4.16 -1.00 -5.61
C PHE A 28 3.52 -2.05 -4.72
N GLU A 29 4.32 -2.60 -3.81
CA GLU A 29 3.85 -3.45 -2.73
C GLU A 29 3.76 -2.62 -1.46
N VAL A 30 2.59 -2.64 -0.84
CA VAL A 30 2.33 -1.98 0.43
C VAL A 30 1.99 -3.05 1.45
N THR A 31 2.70 -3.05 2.58
CA THR A 31 2.40 -3.98 3.66
C THR A 31 1.91 -3.24 4.89
N GLY A 32 0.79 -3.67 5.44
CA GLY A 32 0.32 -3.25 6.76
C GLY A 32 0.52 -4.36 7.79
N LYS A 33 0.91 -3.97 9.00
CA LYS A 33 1.09 -4.90 10.12
C LYS A 33 0.27 -4.46 11.32
N GLY A 34 -0.16 -5.42 12.13
CA GLY A 34 -0.88 -5.11 13.36
C GLY A 34 -1.10 -6.32 14.24
N ALA A 35 -1.37 -6.04 15.53
CA ALA A 35 -1.69 -7.10 16.50
C ALA A 35 -3.07 -7.72 16.24
N THR A 36 -3.95 -6.96 15.59
CA THR A 36 -5.27 -7.40 15.18
C THR A 36 -5.48 -7.22 13.68
N ALA A 37 -6.43 -7.97 13.12
CA ALA A 37 -6.87 -7.81 11.74
C ALA A 37 -7.27 -6.36 11.41
N THR A 38 -7.86 -5.65 12.36
CA THR A 38 -8.27 -4.24 12.21
C THR A 38 -7.08 -3.29 12.20
N GLU A 39 -6.08 -3.51 13.06
CA GLU A 39 -4.85 -2.70 13.06
C GLU A 39 -4.05 -2.90 11.77
N ALA A 40 -3.89 -4.15 11.31
CA ALA A 40 -3.22 -4.43 10.06
C ALA A 40 -3.94 -3.79 8.84
N ASP A 41 -5.28 -3.74 8.86
CA ASP A 41 -6.07 -3.05 7.83
C ASP A 41 -5.88 -1.52 7.89
N ALA A 42 -5.95 -0.94 9.08
CA ALA A 42 -5.75 0.49 9.27
C ALA A 42 -4.34 0.94 8.88
N ASP A 43 -3.33 0.17 9.26
CA ASP A 43 -1.92 0.41 8.92
C ASP A 43 -1.69 0.25 7.40
N LEU A 44 -2.23 -0.81 6.78
CA LEU A 44 -2.17 -0.98 5.33
C LEU A 44 -2.79 0.22 4.61
N ARG A 45 -4.00 0.63 5.02
CA ARG A 45 -4.75 1.71 4.37
C ARG A 45 -4.05 3.07 4.55
N LYS A 46 -3.42 3.29 5.69
CA LYS A 46 -2.57 4.46 5.93
C LYS A 46 -1.37 4.46 4.99
N ASN A 47 -0.62 3.36 4.91
CA ASN A 47 0.54 3.25 4.04
C ASN A 47 0.16 3.43 2.55
N ILE A 48 -0.96 2.86 2.10
CA ILE A 48 -1.46 3.05 0.72
C ILE A 48 -1.76 4.54 0.47
N ARG A 49 -2.41 5.22 1.42
CA ARG A 49 -2.76 6.64 1.27
C ARG A 49 -1.52 7.54 1.25
N GLU A 50 -0.53 7.27 2.10
CA GLU A 50 0.75 8.00 2.11
C GLU A 50 1.53 7.77 0.81
N MET A 51 1.58 6.53 0.31
CA MET A 51 2.18 6.25 -1.00
C MET A 51 1.44 6.95 -2.12
N ALA A 52 0.11 6.89 -2.17
CA ALA A 52 -0.68 7.55 -3.21
C ALA A 52 -0.45 9.06 -3.21
N GLN A 53 -0.38 9.69 -2.04
CA GLN A 53 -0.09 11.12 -1.93
C GLN A 53 1.32 11.45 -2.43
N ARG A 54 2.34 10.70 -2.02
CA ARG A 54 3.71 10.88 -2.54
C ARG A 54 3.81 10.63 -4.05
N LEU A 55 3.05 9.67 -4.57
CA LEU A 55 3.01 9.38 -6.00
C LEU A 55 2.39 10.54 -6.78
N ASP A 56 1.31 11.13 -6.26
CA ASP A 56 0.67 12.30 -6.85
C ASP A 56 1.65 13.49 -6.87
N GLU A 57 2.38 13.72 -5.77
CA GLU A 57 3.41 14.76 -5.69
C GLU A 57 4.56 14.52 -6.69
N LEU A 58 5.05 13.28 -6.82
CA LEU A 58 6.07 12.92 -7.81
C LEU A 58 5.57 13.08 -9.26
N MET A 59 4.33 12.69 -9.53
CA MET A 59 3.70 12.85 -10.85
C MET A 59 3.49 14.32 -11.20
N GLN A 60 3.08 15.15 -10.22
CA GLN A 60 2.94 16.59 -10.42
C GLN A 60 4.29 17.27 -10.67
N MET A 61 5.34 16.93 -9.91
CA MET A 61 6.71 17.45 -10.16
C MET A 61 7.27 17.03 -11.52
N SER A 62 7.01 15.79 -11.95
CA SER A 62 7.45 15.28 -13.25
C SER A 62 6.79 16.04 -14.42
N LYS A 63 5.60 16.61 -14.21
CA LYS A 63 4.85 17.37 -15.22
C LYS A 63 5.30 18.83 -15.33
N VAL A 64 6.02 19.37 -14.34
CA VAL A 64 6.49 20.77 -14.31
C VAL A 64 7.89 20.94 -14.94
N SER A 65 8.56 19.84 -15.27
CA SER A 65 9.94 19.85 -15.80
C SER A 65 10.06 19.64 -17.32
N ALA A 66 8.95 19.72 -18.08
CA ALA A 66 8.93 19.58 -19.54
C ALA A 66 8.60 20.89 -20.25
#